data_AF-A0A9L0KB21-F1
#
_entry.id   AF-A0A9L0KB21-F1
#
_cell.length_a   1.000
_cell.length_b   1.000
_cell.length_c   1.000
_cell.angle_alpha   90.00
_cell.angle_beta   90.00
_cell.angle_gamma   90.00
#
_symmetry.space_group_name_H-M   'P 1'
#
loop_
_entity.id
_entity.type
_entity.pdbx_description
1 polymer ?
#
loop_
_entity_poly.entity_id
_entity_poly.type
_entity_poly.pdbx_seq_one_letter_code
_entity_poly.pdbx_strand_id
1 'polypeptide(L)' 'MLIKVKTLTGKEIEIDIEPTDKVERIKERVEEKEGIPPQQQRLIYSGKQM' A
#
# COMPACT_ATOMS: atom_id res chain seq x y z
N MET A 1 10.00 -5.69 6.92
CA MET A 1 9.47 -6.77 6.04
C MET A 1 9.04 -6.11 4.75
N LEU A 2 9.51 -6.62 3.62
CA LEU A 2 9.15 -6.08 2.32
C LEU A 2 7.88 -6.73 1.79
N ILE A 3 6.91 -5.90 1.42
CA ILE A 3 5.74 -6.34 0.66
C ILE A 3 5.68 -5.62 -0.69
N LYS A 4 5.13 -6.29 -1.69
CA LYS A 4 4.91 -5.74 -3.03
C LYS A 4 3.49 -5.22 -3.15
N VAL A 5 3.36 -3.97 -3.58
CA VAL A 5 2.07 -3.35 -3.94
C VAL A 5 2.06 -3.14 -5.44
N LYS A 6 1.02 -3.64 -6.10
CA LYS A 6 0.80 -3.43 -7.53
C LYS A 6 -0.26 -2.36 -7.72
N THR A 7 0.08 -1.30 -8.44
CA THR A 7 -0.85 -0.23 -8.77
C THR A 7 -1.77 -0.66 -9.91
N LEU A 8 -2.87 0.09 -10.12
CA LEU A 8 -3.80 -0.14 -11.24
C LEU A 8 -3.14 0.07 -12.62
N THR A 9 -2.05 0.84 -12.69
CA THR A 9 -1.27 1.02 -13.92
C THR A 9 -0.29 -0.13 -14.18
N GLY A 10 -0.24 -1.13 -13.29
CA GLY A 10 0.63 -2.29 -13.41
C GLY A 10 2.05 -2.09 -12.87
N LYS A 11 2.35 -0.91 -12.30
CA LYS A 11 3.62 -0.65 -11.61
C LYS A 11 3.68 -1.44 -10.31
N GLU A 12 4.81 -2.07 -10.04
CA GLU A 12 5.07 -2.71 -8.75
C GLU A 12 5.98 -1.80 -7.91
N ILE A 13 5.61 -1.59 -6.66
CA ILE A 13 6.42 -0.87 -5.68
C ILE A 13 6.67 -1.77 -4.48
N GLU A 14 7.87 -1.68 -3.93
CA GLU A 14 8.23 -2.33 -2.68
C GLU A 14 8.12 -1.34 -1.54
N ILE A 15 7.43 -1.75 -0.48
CA ILE A 15 7.29 -0.99 0.76
C ILE A 15 7.81 -1.85 1.92
N ASP A 16 8.57 -1.21 2.80
CA ASP A 16 9.08 -1.84 4.01
C ASP A 16 8.18 -1.49 5.19
N ILE A 17 7.66 -2.53 5.83
CA ILE A 17 6.72 -2.47 6.94
C ILE A 17 7.09 -3.46 8.03
N GLU A 18 6.65 -3.21 9.26
CA GLU A 18 6.76 -4.18 10.35
C GLU A 18 5.51 -5.08 10.41
N PRO A 19 5.61 -6.34 10.88
CA PRO A 19 4.43 -7.21 11.05
C PRO A 19 3.36 -6.65 12.00
N THR A 20 3.75 -5.70 12.86
CA THR A 20 2.89 -4.97 13.80
C THR A 20 2.27 -3.71 13.21
N ASP A 21 2.70 -3.30 12.02
CA ASP A 21 2.15 -2.11 11.36
C ASP A 21 0.69 -2.32 10.97
N LYS A 22 -0.09 -1.24 11.10
CA LYS A 22 -1.48 -1.20 10.65
C LYS A 22 -1.57 -0.90 9.16
N VAL A 23 -2.75 -1.15 8.59
CA VAL A 23 -3.08 -0.79 7.19
C VAL A 23 -2.91 0.71 6.93
N GLU A 24 -3.16 1.56 7.92
CA GLU A 24 -2.92 3.01 7.83
C GLU A 24 -1.46 3.33 7.49
N ARG A 25 -0.51 2.63 8.13
CA ARG A 25 0.92 2.79 7.86
C ARG A 25 1.28 2.38 6.44
N ILE A 26 0.68 1.29 5.94
CA ILE A 26 0.84 0.87 4.53
C ILE A 26 0.36 1.99 3.59
N LYS A 27 -0.79 2.61 3.87
CA LYS A 27 -1.33 3.71 3.05
C LYS A 27 -0.41 4.93 3.04
N GLU A 28 0.15 5.30 4.18
CA GLU A 28 1.17 6.37 4.26
C GLU A 28 2.40 6.05 3.40
N ARG A 29 2.94 4.82 3.48
CA ARG A 29 4.10 4.41 2.66
C ARG A 29 3.82 4.45 1.16
N VAL A 30 2.58 4.13 0.77
CA VAL A 30 2.14 4.22 -0.63
C VAL A 30 2.01 5.69 -1.05
N GLU A 31 1.51 6.57 -0.19
CA GLU A 31 1.46 8.01 -0.44
C GLU A 31 2.87 8.58 -0.64
N GLU A 32 3.83 8.25 0.24
CA GLU A 32 5.22 8.71 0.12
C GLU A 32 5.86 8.34 -1.24
N LYS A 33 5.45 7.22 -1.85
CA LYS A 33 6.03 6.71 -3.10
C LYS A 33 5.28 7.13 -4.37
N GLU A 34 3.95 7.18 -4.31
CA GLU A 34 3.10 7.45 -5.48
C GLU A 34 2.43 8.82 -5.44
N GLY A 35 2.43 9.51 -4.30
CA GLY A 35 1.79 10.81 -4.10
C GLY A 35 0.27 10.77 -4.03
N ILE A 36 -0.33 9.59 -3.80
CA ILE A 36 -1.77 9.40 -3.73
C ILE A 36 -2.22 9.50 -2.27
N PRO A 37 -3.11 10.43 -1.89
CA PRO A 37 -3.59 10.57 -0.52
C PRO A 37 -4.23 9.27 0.03
N PRO A 38 -4.00 8.90 1.30
CA PRO A 38 -4.48 7.64 1.91
C PRO A 38 -5.98 7.40 1.76
N GLN A 39 -6.78 8.47 1.80
CA GLN A 39 -8.24 8.39 1.67
C GLN A 39 -8.70 8.05 0.24
N GLN A 40 -7.86 8.30 -0.76
CA GLN A 40 -8.10 7.97 -2.16
C GLN A 40 -7.57 6.57 -2.52
N GLN A 41 -6.76 5.97 -1.66
CA GLN A 41 -6.19 4.64 -1.90
C GLN A 41 -7.22 3.53 -1.58
N ARG A 42 -7.34 2.57 -2.50
CA ARG A 42 -8.09 1.33 -2.29
C ARG A 42 -7.12 0.15 -2.29
N LEU A 43 -6.75 -0.29 -1.11
CA LEU A 43 -5.94 -1.50 -0.94
C LEU A 43 -6.83 -2.73 -1.04
N ILE A 44 -6.46 -3.67 -1.90
CA ILE A 44 -7.18 -4.92 -2.11
C ILE A 44 -6.23 -6.07 -1.80
N TYR A 45 -6.63 -6.93 -0.87
CA TYR A 45 -5.91 -8.14 -0.52
C TYR A 45 -6.85 -9.34 -0.57
N SER A 46 -6.48 -10.36 -1.32
CA SER A 46 -7.29 -11.59 -1.50
C SER A 46 -8.76 -11.30 -1.88
N GLY A 47 -8.97 -10.30 -2.76
CA GLY A 47 -10.31 -9.88 -3.19
C GLY A 47 -11.11 -9.08 -2.17
N LYS A 48 -10.55 -8.73 -1.01
CA LYS A 48 -11.18 -7.90 0.02
C LYS A 48 -10.49 -6.56 0.14
N GLN A 49 -11.29 -5.50 0.32
CA GLN A 49 -10.77 -4.17 0.59
C GLN A 49 -10.28 -4.09 2.04
N MET A 50 -9.12 -3.44 2.23
CA MET A 50 -8.45 -3.26 3.53
C MET A 50 -8.53 -1.82 4.06
#